data_AF-K1U5J6-F1
#
_entry.id   AF-K1U5J6-F1
#
_cell.length_a   1.000
_cell.length_b   1.000
_cell.length_c   1.000
_cell.angle_alpha   90.00
_cell.angle_beta   90.00
_cell.angle_gamma   90.00
#
_symmetry.space_group_name_H-M   'P 1'
#
loop_
_entity.id
_entity.type
_entity.pdbx_description
1 polymer ?
#
loop_
_entity_poly.entity_id
_entity_poly.type
_entity_poly.pdbx_seq_one_letter_code
_entity_poly.pdbx_strand_id
1 'polypeptide(L)' 'KAAELIVNALESSFGEGRATHDLARFMPGGVSLGTSAFTKEIIERINS' A
#
# COMPACT_ATOMS: atom_id res chain seq x y z
N LYS A 1 -3.26 13.68 12.51
CA LYS A 1 -4.44 12.82 12.84
C LYS A 1 -4.96 11.99 11.66
N ALA A 2 -5.56 12.55 10.59
CA ALA A 2 -5.98 11.73 9.43
C ALA A 2 -4.86 11.52 8.40
N ALA A 3 -4.13 12.59 8.07
CA ALA A 3 -3.01 12.54 7.12
C ALA A 3 -1.91 11.56 7.55
N GLU A 4 -1.53 11.59 8.84
CA GLU A 4 -0.54 10.66 9.40
C GLU A 4 -0.96 9.19 9.26
N LEU A 5 -2.24 8.86 9.47
CA LEU A 5 -2.71 7.48 9.30
C LEU A 5 -2.60 7.01 7.85
N ILE A 6 -2.93 7.89 6.90
CA ILE A 6 -2.81 7.58 5.47
C ILE A 6 -1.33 7.40 5.08
N VAL A 7 -0.46 8.31 5.55
CA VAL A 7 0.99 8.23 5.30
C VAL A 7 1.55 6.92 5.86
N ASN A 8 1.27 6.62 7.13
CA ASN A 8 1.74 5.40 7.78
C ASN A 8 1.25 4.14 7.05
N ALA A 9 -0.01 4.10 6.61
CA ALA A 9 -0.56 2.97 5.87
C ALA A 9 0.10 2.78 4.50
N LEU A 10 0.38 3.88 3.78
CA LEU A 10 1.10 3.85 2.50
C LEU A 10 2.56 3.41 2.69
N GLU A 11 3.27 3.98 3.65
CA GLU A 11 4.66 3.62 3.97
C GLU A 11 4.76 2.15 4.37
N SER A 12 3.82 1.66 5.17
CA SER A 12 3.77 0.26 5.58
C SER A 12 3.52 -0.68 4.39
N SER A 13 2.56 -0.35 3.51
CA SER A 13 2.26 -1.15 2.31
C SER A 13 3.44 -1.17 1.33
N PHE A 14 4.05 -0.02 1.07
CA PHE A 14 5.21 0.09 0.18
C PHE A 14 6.47 -0.55 0.76
N GLY A 15 6.67 -0.48 2.08
CA GLY A 15 7.77 -1.17 2.78
C GLY A 15 7.72 -2.69 2.61
N GLU A 16 6.52 -3.25 2.44
CA GLU A 16 6.30 -4.66 2.12
C GLU A 16 6.27 -4.97 0.62
N GLY A 17 6.58 -3.97 -0.23
CA GLY A 17 6.57 -4.12 -1.69
C GLY A 17 5.17 -4.27 -2.28
N ARG A 18 4.11 -3.94 -1.55
CA ARG A 18 2.71 -4.07 -1.99
C ARG A 18 2.24 -2.75 -2.55
N ALA A 19 1.96 -2.71 -3.86
CA ALA A 19 1.54 -1.49 -4.53
C ALA A 19 0.74 -1.80 -5.80
N THR A 20 0.20 -0.76 -6.43
CA THR A 20 -0.31 -0.89 -7.80
C THR A 20 0.83 -1.20 -8.80
N HIS A 21 0.47 -1.77 -9.94
CA HIS A 21 1.41 -2.32 -10.92
C HIS A 21 2.52 -1.34 -11.35
N ASP A 22 2.17 -0.07 -11.50
CA ASP A 22 3.06 1.02 -11.91
C ASP A 22 4.24 1.23 -10.96
N LEU A 23 4.05 0.99 -9.65
CA LEU A 23 5.09 1.06 -8.62
C LEU A 23 5.69 -0.31 -8.32
N ALA A 24 4.86 -1.35 -8.19
CA ALA A 24 5.30 -2.69 -7.77
C ALA A 24 6.37 -3.29 -8.70
N ARG A 25 6.34 -2.96 -10.00
CA ARG A 25 7.34 -3.41 -10.98
C ARG A 25 8.78 -2.93 -10.70
N PHE A 26 8.94 -1.91 -9.85
CA PHE A 26 10.24 -1.39 -9.43
C PHE A 26 10.66 -1.88 -8.03
N MET A 27 9.79 -2.62 -7.33
CA MET A 27 10.03 -3.12 -5.98
C MET A 27 10.60 -4.55 -6.06
N PRO A 28 11.75 -4.86 -5.43
CA PRO A 28 12.26 -6.22 -5.38
C PRO A 28 11.24 -7.16 -4.70
N GLY A 29 10.79 -8.19 -5.43
CA GLY A 29 9.72 -9.07 -4.94
C GLY A 29 8.35 -8.40 -4.81
N GLY A 30 8.13 -7.28 -5.50
CA GLY A 30 6.90 -6.49 -5.42
C GLY A 30 5.64 -7.27 -5.76
N VAL A 31 4.59 -7.04 -4.96
CA VAL A 31 3.26 -7.62 -5.16
C VAL A 31 2.38 -6.57 -5.85
N SER A 32 2.07 -6.82 -7.12
CA SER A 32 1.17 -5.97 -7.90
C SER A 32 -0.30 -6.21 -7.52
N LEU A 33 -0.90 -5.24 -6.83
CA LEU A 33 -2.32 -5.22 -6.50
C LEU A 33 -3.11 -4.43 -7.55
N GLY A 34 -4.33 -4.88 -7.85
CA GLY A 34 -5.28 -4.07 -8.63
C GLY A 34 -5.81 -2.89 -7.81
N THR A 35 -6.35 -1.85 -8.45
CA THR A 35 -6.78 -0.61 -7.78
C THR A 35 -7.70 -0.86 -6.58
N SER A 36 -8.78 -1.62 -6.74
CA SER A 36 -9.70 -1.91 -5.64
C SER A 36 -9.09 -2.76 -4.53
N ALA A 37 -8.13 -3.63 -4.86
CA ALA A 37 -7.41 -4.42 -3.87
C ALA A 37 -6.44 -3.55 -3.07
N PHE A 38 -5.74 -2.62 -3.74
CA PHE A 38 -4.88 -1.66 -3.07
C PHE A 38 -5.68 -0.68 -2.19
N THR A 39 -6.88 -0.26 -2.60
CA THR A 39 -7.76 0.51 -1.72
C THR A 39 -8.10 -0.24 -0.43
N LYS A 40 -8.44 -1.53 -0.52
CA LYS A 40 -8.73 -2.37 0.66
C LYS A 40 -7.51 -2.53 1.56
N GLU A 41 -6.36 -2.79 0.98
CA GLU A 41 -5.07 -2.86 1.67
C GLU A 41 -4.81 -1.61 2.54
N ILE A 42 -5.02 -0.41 1.99
CA ILE A 42 -4.81 0.84 2.73
C ILE A 42 -5.87 1.03 3.83
N ILE A 43 -7.14 0.68 3.58
CA ILE A 43 -8.20 0.75 4.60
C ILE A 43 -7.90 -0.21 5.76
N GLU A 44 -7.48 -1.44 5.48
CA GLU A 44 -7.13 -2.43 6.49
C GLU A 44 -5.97 -1.96 7.37
N ARG A 45 -4.94 -1.35 6.77
CA ARG A 45 -3.78 -0.80 7.50
C ARG A 45 -4.11 0.43 8.33
N ILE A 46 -5.06 1.28 7.89
CA ILE A 46 -5.52 2.42 8.70
C ILE A 46 -6.28 1.96 9.95
N ASN A 47 -6.97 0.83 9.87
CA ASN A 47 -7.79 0.28 10.96
C ASN A 47 -7.03 -0.70 11.88
N SER A 48 -5.77 -0.99 11.58
CA SER A 48 -4.90 -1.89 12.37
C SER A 48 -4.16 -1.11 13.46
#